data_AF-A0A4Q5TAH6-F1
#
_entry.id   AF-A0A4Q5TAH6-F1
#
_cell.length_a   1.000
_cell.length_b   1.000
_cell.length_c   1.000
_cell.angle_alpha   90.00
_cell.angle_beta   90.00
_cell.angle_gamma   90.00
#
_symmetry.space_group_name_H-M   'P 1'
#
loop_
_entity.id
_entity.type
_entity.pdbx_description
1 polymer ?
#
loop_
_entity_poly.entity_id
_entity_poly.type
_entity_poly.pdbx_seq_one_letter_code
_entity_poly.pdbx_strand_id
1 'polypeptide(L)'
;MKHYYTKFCTVILLVVLMSLTATQLKAQLLINEGFNTVLPAGWAQQNLSTPAGTNPLWFQGNATVFPAFSGAATAYAACNFNSIAGAGTISNWMFTPQVALVNGNVISFYARTTTGDFPDRLELRMSTNGASVNVGASNTSVGDFTTLLVSVNPTLSCYYLSYSSVYTLPTEPGKWFRRNLPMAVFSNWRSWFLYEYCRCNQ
;
A
#
# COMPACT_ATOMS: atom_id res chain seq x y z
N MET A 1 -37.95 -50.60 -26.90
CA MET A 1 -37.29 -50.34 -25.59
C MET A 1 -35.78 -50.09 -25.70
N LYS A 2 -34.98 -50.92 -26.39
CA LYS A 2 -33.51 -50.73 -26.51
C LYS A 2 -33.07 -49.35 -27.08
N HIS A 3 -33.77 -48.80 -28.08
CA HIS A 3 -33.44 -47.50 -28.68
C HIS A 3 -33.70 -46.27 -27.79
N TYR A 4 -34.53 -46.39 -26.74
CA TYR A 4 -34.78 -45.30 -25.80
C TYR A 4 -33.65 -45.14 -24.78
N TYR A 5 -33.06 -46.26 -24.33
CA TYR A 5 -31.93 -46.26 -23.41
C TYR A 5 -30.65 -45.67 -24.02
N THR A 6 -30.40 -45.92 -25.32
CA THR A 6 -29.19 -45.41 -25.98
C THR A 6 -29.18 -43.89 -26.07
N LYS A 7 -30.32 -43.27 -26.40
CA LYS A 7 -30.48 -41.81 -26.49
C LYS A 7 -30.44 -41.14 -25.12
N PHE A 8 -31.00 -41.80 -24.09
CA PHE A 8 -30.97 -41.30 -22.71
C PHE A 8 -29.55 -41.29 -22.14
N CYS A 9 -28.75 -42.33 -22.42
CA CYS A 9 -27.33 -42.38 -22.01
C CYS A 9 -26.46 -41.33 -22.71
N THR A 10 -26.68 -41.04 -24.00
CA THR A 10 -25.86 -40.03 -24.72
C THR A 10 -26.10 -38.62 -24.22
N VAL A 11 -27.35 -38.29 -23.87
CA VAL A 11 -27.71 -36.96 -23.32
C VAL A 11 -27.10 -36.76 -21.93
N ILE A 12 -27.11 -37.80 -21.07
CA ILE A 12 -26.48 -37.74 -19.75
C ILE A 12 -24.95 -37.57 -19.88
N LEU A 13 -24.32 -38.26 -20.83
CA LEU A 13 -22.87 -38.15 -21.06
C LEU A 13 -22.45 -36.74 -21.52
N LEU A 14 -23.25 -36.08 -22.36
CA LEU A 14 -22.99 -34.72 -22.84
C LEU A 14 -23.17 -33.66 -21.74
N VAL A 15 -24.14 -33.83 -20.85
CA VAL A 15 -24.35 -32.92 -19.70
C VAL A 15 -23.24 -33.06 -18.66
N VAL A 16 -22.68 -34.28 -18.48
CA VAL A 16 -21.53 -34.51 -17.58
C VAL A 16 -20.21 -34.01 -18.18
N LEU A 17 -20.05 -33.98 -19.51
CA LEU A 17 -18.86 -33.39 -20.15
C LEU A 17 -18.84 -31.85 -20.10
N MET A 18 -20.01 -31.19 -20.04
CA MET A 18 -20.10 -29.72 -19.94
C MET A 18 -19.88 -29.19 -18.52
N SER A 19 -19.91 -30.04 -17.48
CA SER A 19 -19.77 -29.61 -16.08
C SER A 19 -18.34 -29.66 -15.53
N LEU A 20 -17.34 -30.06 -16.34
CA LEU A 20 -15.96 -30.28 -15.88
C LEU A 20 -14.96 -29.12 -16.06
N THR A 21 -15.39 -27.94 -16.51
CA THR A 21 -14.50 -26.76 -16.57
C THR A 21 -14.95 -25.66 -15.62
N ALA A 22 -15.09 -25.98 -14.33
CA ALA A 22 -15.05 -24.96 -13.30
C ALA A 22 -13.60 -24.46 -13.18
N THR A 23 -13.24 -23.39 -13.89
CA THR A 23 -11.97 -22.71 -13.69
C THR A 23 -11.96 -22.14 -12.27
N GLN A 24 -11.12 -22.70 -11.39
CA GLN A 24 -10.86 -22.09 -10.09
C GLN A 24 -10.23 -20.71 -10.32
N LEU A 25 -10.99 -19.64 -10.07
CA LEU A 25 -10.43 -18.30 -9.95
C LEU A 25 -9.56 -18.27 -8.69
N LYS A 26 -8.25 -18.47 -8.84
CA LYS A 26 -7.30 -18.19 -7.77
C LYS A 26 -7.04 -16.68 -7.73
N ALA A 27 -7.08 -16.09 -6.55
CA ALA A 27 -6.66 -14.71 -6.37
C ALA A 27 -5.18 -14.58 -6.82
N GLN A 28 -4.92 -13.73 -7.81
CA GLN A 28 -3.57 -13.45 -8.26
C GLN A 28 -2.89 -12.52 -7.25
N LEU A 29 -1.73 -12.93 -6.74
CA LEU A 29 -0.87 -12.09 -5.93
C LEU A 29 -0.05 -11.19 -6.86
N LEU A 30 -0.35 -9.89 -6.86
CA LEU A 30 0.31 -8.92 -7.74
C LEU A 30 1.62 -8.43 -7.15
N ILE A 31 1.60 -8.04 -5.87
CA ILE A 31 2.78 -7.63 -5.09
C ILE A 31 2.67 -8.30 -3.73
N ASN A 32 3.78 -8.84 -3.26
CA ASN A 32 3.96 -9.33 -1.91
C ASN A 32 5.34 -8.91 -1.41
N GLU A 33 5.36 -7.82 -0.65
CA GLU A 33 6.60 -7.23 -0.18
C GLU A 33 6.69 -7.32 1.34
N GLY A 34 7.76 -7.94 1.83
CA GLY A 34 8.09 -8.07 3.25
C GLY A 34 9.21 -7.14 3.71
N PHE A 35 9.79 -6.37 2.79
CA PHE A 35 10.89 -5.43 2.99
C PHE A 35 12.13 -6.05 3.64
N ASN A 36 12.47 -7.28 3.23
CA ASN A 36 13.76 -7.90 3.58
C ASN A 36 14.95 -7.07 3.08
N THR A 37 14.75 -6.26 2.04
CA THR A 37 15.70 -5.27 1.54
C THR A 37 14.95 -4.04 1.08
N VAL A 38 15.42 -2.86 1.48
CA VAL A 38 14.94 -1.56 1.00
C VAL A 38 16.07 -0.93 0.19
N LEU A 39 15.90 -0.62 -1.10
CA LEU A 39 14.69 -0.62 -1.92
C LEU A 39 14.43 -1.99 -2.61
N PRO A 40 13.20 -2.53 -2.62
CA PRO A 40 12.93 -3.79 -3.31
C PRO A 40 13.08 -3.67 -4.84
N ALA A 41 13.34 -4.80 -5.50
CA ALA A 41 13.55 -4.83 -6.94
C ALA A 41 12.32 -4.32 -7.73
N GLY A 42 12.56 -3.41 -8.67
CA GLY A 42 11.50 -2.81 -9.52
C GLY A 42 10.70 -1.70 -8.86
N TRP A 43 10.99 -1.37 -7.59
CA TRP A 43 10.46 -0.18 -6.94
C TRP A 43 11.33 1.03 -7.24
N ALA A 44 10.78 2.22 -7.03
CA ALA A 44 11.50 3.49 -7.12
C ALA A 44 11.26 4.32 -5.86
N GLN A 45 12.07 5.34 -5.63
CA GLN A 45 11.84 6.31 -4.55
C GLN A 45 12.33 7.70 -4.93
N GLN A 46 11.75 8.72 -4.31
CA GLN A 46 12.19 10.11 -4.45
C GLN A 46 11.90 10.91 -3.19
N ASN A 47 12.50 12.09 -3.09
CA ASN A 47 12.26 13.04 -2.01
C ASN A 47 12.10 14.44 -2.58
N LEU A 48 10.95 15.05 -2.34
CA LEU A 48 10.68 16.45 -2.67
C LEU A 48 10.73 17.36 -1.44
N SER A 49 11.20 16.86 -0.30
CA SER A 49 11.50 17.68 0.88
C SER A 49 12.57 18.71 0.52
N THR A 50 12.34 19.95 0.94
CA THR A 50 13.20 21.09 0.59
C THR A 50 13.46 21.94 1.83
N PRO A 51 14.72 22.09 2.26
CA PRO A 51 15.93 21.40 1.78
C PRO A 51 15.95 19.90 2.14
N ALA A 52 16.62 19.07 1.34
CA ALA A 52 16.79 17.65 1.65
C ALA A 52 17.59 17.45 2.95
N GLY A 53 17.19 16.50 3.79
CA GLY A 53 17.87 16.19 5.04
C GLY A 53 18.99 15.16 4.90
N THR A 54 19.52 14.69 6.03
CA THR A 54 20.65 13.76 6.10
C THR A 54 20.29 12.31 5.75
N ASN A 55 19.01 11.94 5.86
CA ASN A 55 18.50 10.65 5.43
C ASN A 55 17.28 10.86 4.52
N PRO A 56 17.50 11.31 3.28
CA PRO A 56 16.46 11.85 2.43
C PRO A 56 15.57 10.77 1.79
N LEU A 57 15.81 9.48 1.96
CA LEU A 57 15.12 8.42 1.25
C LEU A 57 14.59 7.38 2.22
N TRP A 58 13.70 6.51 1.75
CA TRP A 58 13.29 5.37 2.53
C TRP A 58 14.44 4.40 2.74
N PHE A 59 14.52 3.85 3.94
CA PHE A 59 15.64 3.03 4.36
C PHE A 59 15.18 1.78 5.13
N GLN A 60 16.12 0.86 5.33
CA GLN A 60 15.88 -0.38 6.06
C GLN A 60 15.48 -0.11 7.52
N GLY A 61 14.50 -0.83 8.03
CA GLY A 61 14.06 -0.74 9.41
C GLY A 61 15.16 -0.96 10.45
N ASN A 62 14.94 -0.42 11.65
CA ASN A 62 15.84 -0.52 12.80
C ASN A 62 15.12 -1.17 14.00
N ALA A 63 15.54 -2.40 14.32
CA ALA A 63 14.97 -3.19 15.41
C ALA A 63 15.13 -2.56 16.81
N THR A 64 16.06 -1.62 17.00
CA THR A 64 16.20 -0.89 18.28
C THR A 64 15.10 0.15 18.47
N VAL A 65 14.44 0.59 17.39
CA VAL A 65 13.29 1.49 17.45
C VAL A 65 12.00 0.67 17.58
N PHE A 66 11.79 -0.29 16.67
CA PHE A 66 10.78 -1.34 16.82
C PHE A 66 11.02 -2.51 15.86
N PRO A 67 10.57 -3.73 16.21
CA PRO A 67 10.64 -4.86 15.29
C PRO A 67 9.58 -4.76 14.17
N ALA A 68 9.92 -5.35 13.02
CA ALA A 68 9.01 -5.59 11.90
C ALA A 68 7.72 -6.32 12.33
N PHE A 69 6.66 -6.14 11.55
CA PHE A 69 5.40 -6.88 11.73
C PHE A 69 5.59 -8.39 11.54
N SER A 70 6.41 -8.77 10.56
CA SER A 70 6.69 -10.15 10.17
C SER A 70 8.09 -10.27 9.57
N GLY A 71 8.69 -11.46 9.63
CA GLY A 71 10.01 -11.70 9.07
C GLY A 71 11.15 -11.32 10.02
N ALA A 72 12.30 -10.92 9.46
CA ALA A 72 13.44 -10.45 10.25
C ALA A 72 13.09 -9.15 11.01
N ALA A 73 13.72 -8.90 12.16
CA ALA A 73 13.35 -7.76 13.01
C ALA A 73 13.47 -6.38 12.32
N THR A 74 14.29 -6.27 11.27
CA THR A 74 14.47 -5.05 10.46
C THR A 74 13.65 -5.04 9.17
N ALA A 75 12.84 -6.06 8.89
CA ALA A 75 12.10 -6.25 7.63
C ALA A 75 10.88 -5.32 7.50
N TYR A 76 11.14 -4.02 7.41
CA TYR A 76 10.17 -2.97 7.10
C TYR A 76 10.88 -1.77 6.46
N ALA A 77 10.17 -0.98 5.66
CA ALA A 77 10.66 0.29 5.15
C ALA A 77 10.37 1.41 6.14
N ALA A 78 11.35 2.29 6.35
CA ALA A 78 11.27 3.40 7.30
C ALA A 78 11.59 4.74 6.63
N CYS A 79 10.93 5.79 7.13
CA CYS A 79 11.24 7.20 6.95
C CYS A 79 11.25 7.87 8.33
N ASN A 80 11.89 9.04 8.43
CA ASN A 80 11.87 9.82 9.67
C ASN A 80 12.12 11.30 9.41
N PHE A 81 12.16 12.10 10.48
CA PHE A 81 12.38 13.54 10.40
C PHE A 81 13.66 13.98 9.67
N ASN A 82 14.67 13.12 9.53
CA ASN A 82 15.91 13.43 8.80
C ASN A 82 15.75 13.44 7.28
N SER A 83 14.54 13.24 6.76
CA SER A 83 14.22 13.41 5.36
C SER A 83 14.31 14.85 4.87
N ILE A 84 14.15 15.81 5.78
CA ILE A 84 14.25 17.24 5.55
C ILE A 84 15.32 17.83 6.47
N ALA A 85 16.00 18.89 6.02
CA ALA A 85 16.86 19.69 6.89
C ALA A 85 16.00 20.76 7.61
N GLY A 86 16.06 20.76 8.94
CA GLY A 86 15.28 21.68 9.77
C GLY A 86 13.80 21.34 9.81
N ALA A 87 12.95 22.34 10.08
CA ALA A 87 11.51 22.15 10.21
C ALA A 87 10.78 22.43 8.90
N GLY A 88 9.97 21.50 8.41
CA GLY A 88 9.17 21.72 7.20
C GLY A 88 8.40 20.48 6.78
N THR A 89 7.82 20.54 5.58
CA THR A 89 7.05 19.44 5.01
C THR A 89 7.99 18.38 4.45
N ILE A 90 7.95 17.20 5.05
CA ILE A 90 8.53 15.99 4.48
C ILE A 90 7.69 15.58 3.26
N SER A 91 8.35 15.05 2.23
CA SER A 91 7.72 14.55 1.01
C SER A 91 8.57 13.42 0.44
N ASN A 92 8.60 12.29 1.16
CA ASN A 92 9.24 11.07 0.71
C ASN A 92 8.29 10.18 -0.05
N TRP A 93 8.72 9.65 -1.18
CA TRP A 93 7.95 8.75 -2.01
C TRP A 93 8.65 7.44 -2.29
N MET A 94 7.85 6.38 -2.32
CA MET A 94 8.23 5.04 -2.74
C MET A 94 7.14 4.53 -3.70
N PHE A 95 7.54 3.99 -4.84
CA PHE A 95 6.69 3.56 -5.94
C PHE A 95 6.84 2.08 -6.17
N THR A 96 5.72 1.41 -6.43
CA THR A 96 5.70 -0.01 -6.77
C THR A 96 5.98 -0.30 -8.26
N PRO A 97 6.31 -1.58 -8.57
CA PRO A 97 6.23 -2.16 -9.90
C PRO A 97 4.84 -2.07 -10.57
N GLN A 98 4.75 -2.43 -11.87
CA GLN A 98 3.50 -2.30 -12.62
C GLN A 98 2.58 -3.38 -12.21
N VAL A 99 1.36 -3.01 -11.86
CA VAL A 99 0.36 -4.00 -11.55
C VAL A 99 -0.93 -3.65 -12.25
N ALA A 100 -1.31 -4.48 -13.22
CA ALA A 100 -2.63 -4.38 -13.83
C ALA A 100 -3.70 -4.66 -12.76
N LEU A 101 -4.28 -3.61 -12.19
CA LEU A 101 -5.38 -3.76 -11.24
C LEU A 101 -6.68 -4.06 -11.99
N VAL A 102 -7.52 -4.88 -11.38
CA VAL A 102 -8.87 -5.16 -11.83
C VAL A 102 -9.83 -4.99 -10.68
N ASN A 103 -11.12 -4.83 -10.98
CA ASN A 103 -12.16 -4.75 -9.96
C ASN A 103 -12.09 -5.97 -9.02
N GLY A 104 -12.14 -5.70 -7.72
CA GLY A 104 -12.04 -6.74 -6.70
C GLY A 104 -10.60 -7.05 -6.26
N ASN A 105 -9.58 -6.41 -6.83
CA ASN A 105 -8.26 -6.41 -6.21
C ASN A 105 -8.30 -5.75 -4.83
N VAL A 106 -7.47 -6.26 -3.92
CA VAL A 106 -7.37 -5.77 -2.56
C VAL A 106 -5.93 -5.42 -2.28
N ILE A 107 -5.75 -4.22 -1.75
CA ILE A 107 -4.48 -3.79 -1.18
C ILE A 107 -4.53 -4.04 0.32
N SER A 108 -3.49 -4.66 0.87
CA SER A 108 -3.29 -4.83 2.32
C SER A 108 -1.91 -4.33 2.71
N PHE A 109 -1.82 -3.52 3.75
CA PHE A 109 -0.54 -3.05 4.29
C PHE A 109 -0.57 -2.93 5.81
N TYR A 110 0.62 -2.88 6.40
CA TYR A 110 0.83 -2.61 7.81
C TYR A 110 1.67 -1.36 7.97
N ALA A 111 1.30 -0.50 8.92
CA ALA A 111 2.10 0.65 9.31
C ALA A 111 2.08 0.81 10.82
N ARG A 112 3.09 1.55 11.32
CA ARG A 112 3.34 1.78 12.73
C ARG A 112 4.13 3.07 12.90
N THR A 113 3.88 3.79 13.99
CA THR A 113 4.71 4.89 14.49
C THR A 113 5.25 4.56 15.90
N THR A 114 6.14 5.40 16.43
CA THR A 114 6.78 5.26 17.75
C THR A 114 5.88 5.77 18.87
N THR A 115 5.96 7.06 19.20
CA THR A 115 5.34 7.68 20.39
C THR A 115 4.19 8.62 20.04
N GLY A 116 4.09 9.07 18.78
CA GLY A 116 2.99 9.94 18.30
C GLY A 116 3.15 11.42 18.61
N ASP A 117 4.21 11.80 19.35
CA ASP A 117 4.54 13.20 19.68
C ASP A 117 4.83 14.04 18.43
N PHE A 118 5.31 13.37 17.38
CA PHE A 118 5.51 13.93 16.05
C PHE A 118 4.57 13.19 15.09
N PRO A 119 3.41 13.77 14.76
CA PRO A 119 2.39 13.08 14.00
C PRO A 119 2.79 13.02 12.54
N ASP A 120 3.06 11.80 12.08
CA ASP A 120 3.24 11.51 10.66
C ASP A 120 1.89 11.20 10.02
N ARG A 121 1.72 11.65 8.78
CA ARG A 121 0.64 11.21 7.89
C ARG A 121 1.15 10.11 6.97
N LEU A 122 0.32 9.16 6.57
CA LEU A 122 0.66 8.20 5.51
C LEU A 122 -0.44 8.17 4.46
N GLU A 123 -0.14 8.62 3.24
CA GLU A 123 -1.11 8.54 2.14
C GLU A 123 -0.77 7.51 1.10
N LEU A 124 -1.73 6.63 0.82
CA LEU A 124 -1.76 5.80 -0.36
C LEU A 124 -2.37 6.56 -1.53
N ARG A 125 -1.57 6.82 -2.57
CA ARG A 125 -2.03 7.42 -3.81
C ARG A 125 -1.80 6.50 -5.01
N MET A 126 -2.61 6.71 -6.03
CA MET A 126 -2.64 5.92 -7.26
C MET A 126 -2.44 6.83 -8.47
N SER A 127 -1.69 6.31 -9.45
CA SER A 127 -1.52 6.90 -10.76
C SER A 127 -2.03 5.95 -11.86
N THR A 128 -2.66 6.51 -12.88
CA THR A 128 -3.01 5.82 -14.14
C THR A 128 -1.95 6.02 -15.22
N ASN A 129 -0.91 6.80 -14.97
CA ASN A 129 0.11 7.14 -15.96
C ASN A 129 1.23 6.08 -16.04
N GLY A 130 0.87 4.84 -16.35
CA GLY A 130 1.82 3.76 -16.59
C GLY A 130 2.88 3.58 -15.49
N ALA A 131 4.15 3.53 -15.87
CA ALA A 131 5.29 3.38 -14.96
C ALA A 131 5.80 4.71 -14.36
N SER A 132 4.94 5.73 -14.26
CA SER A 132 5.33 7.05 -13.79
C SER A 132 5.90 7.03 -12.37
N VAL A 133 6.94 7.84 -12.19
CA VAL A 133 7.50 8.23 -10.89
C VAL A 133 7.51 9.77 -10.78
N ASN A 134 6.64 10.47 -11.52
CA ASN A 134 6.58 11.92 -11.49
C ASN A 134 5.55 12.40 -10.45
N VAL A 135 6.03 13.10 -9.43
CA VAL A 135 5.20 13.62 -8.33
C VAL A 135 5.27 15.14 -8.24
N GLY A 136 5.74 15.77 -9.31
CA GLY A 136 5.91 17.22 -9.43
C GLY A 136 7.28 17.69 -8.93
N ALA A 137 7.32 18.93 -8.45
CA ALA A 137 8.56 19.65 -8.16
C ALA A 137 8.60 20.31 -6.77
N SER A 138 7.55 20.16 -5.94
CA SER A 138 7.49 20.75 -4.59
C SER A 138 7.12 19.71 -3.53
N ASN A 139 7.39 20.04 -2.27
CA ASN A 139 7.03 19.21 -1.12
C ASN A 139 5.49 19.01 -0.93
N THR A 140 4.67 19.75 -1.68
CA THR A 140 3.20 19.63 -1.71
C THR A 140 2.64 19.10 -3.02
N SER A 141 3.46 18.95 -4.06
CA SER A 141 3.00 18.42 -5.34
C SER A 141 2.80 16.90 -5.27
N VAL A 142 1.86 16.40 -6.08
CA VAL A 142 1.55 14.97 -6.18
C VAL A 142 1.70 14.40 -7.58
N GLY A 143 2.05 15.25 -8.56
CA GLY A 143 2.23 14.88 -9.98
C GLY A 143 1.13 13.97 -10.50
N ASP A 144 1.51 12.81 -11.02
CA ASP A 144 0.58 11.86 -11.65
C ASP A 144 -0.24 11.04 -10.63
N PHE A 145 -0.02 11.23 -9.32
CA PHE A 145 -0.64 10.46 -8.24
C PHE A 145 -1.80 11.22 -7.57
N THR A 146 -2.70 11.74 -8.41
CA THR A 146 -3.83 12.58 -7.97
C THR A 146 -4.94 11.80 -7.26
N THR A 147 -5.04 10.49 -7.47
CA THR A 147 -6.07 9.66 -6.83
C THR A 147 -5.64 9.22 -5.43
N LEU A 148 -6.21 9.81 -4.39
CA LEU A 148 -6.00 9.42 -2.99
C LEU A 148 -6.90 8.24 -2.61
N LEU A 149 -6.30 7.11 -2.22
CA LEU A 149 -7.02 5.89 -1.80
C LEU A 149 -7.22 5.81 -0.28
N VAL A 150 -6.19 6.18 0.48
CA VAL A 150 -6.29 6.31 1.94
C VAL A 150 -5.32 7.36 2.45
N SER A 151 -5.72 8.08 3.49
CA SER A 151 -4.84 8.92 4.31
C SER A 151 -4.93 8.43 5.75
N VAL A 152 -3.80 8.05 6.30
CA VAL A 152 -3.60 7.68 7.69
C VAL A 152 -3.15 8.93 8.43
N ASN A 153 -3.81 9.28 9.54
CA ASN A 153 -3.59 10.53 10.25
C ASN A 153 -3.72 11.80 9.38
N PRO A 154 -4.85 11.97 8.66
CA PRO A 154 -5.02 13.10 7.74
C PRO A 154 -4.88 14.48 8.40
N THR A 155 -5.22 14.57 9.69
CA THR A 155 -5.23 15.80 10.50
C THR A 155 -3.96 16.01 11.32
N LEU A 156 -2.97 15.10 11.25
CA LEU A 156 -1.71 15.20 12.00
C LEU A 156 -1.95 15.34 13.51
N SER A 157 -2.82 14.50 14.06
CA SER A 157 -3.10 14.53 15.50
C SER A 157 -1.95 13.88 16.26
N CYS A 158 -1.40 14.59 17.25
CA CYS A 158 -0.44 14.05 18.22
C CYS A 158 -1.11 13.15 19.26
N TYR A 159 -2.43 13.25 19.40
CA TYR A 159 -3.20 12.51 20.39
C TYR A 159 -3.98 11.38 19.73
N TYR A 160 -3.79 10.18 20.28
CA TYR A 160 -4.57 8.97 19.98
C TYR A 160 -6.01 9.20 20.41
N LEU A 161 -6.83 9.78 19.54
CA LEU A 161 -8.24 9.99 19.86
C LEU A 161 -8.98 8.64 19.89
N SER A 162 -9.64 8.42 21.03
CA SER A 162 -10.60 7.35 21.27
C SER A 162 -11.79 7.43 20.31
N TYR A 163 -11.95 6.37 19.54
CA TYR A 163 -13.15 5.87 18.84
C TYR A 163 -14.28 6.86 18.50
N SER A 164 -14.41 7.20 17.21
CA SER A 164 -15.72 7.21 16.53
C SER A 164 -15.54 7.23 15.01
N SER A 165 -16.01 6.17 14.36
CA SER A 165 -16.28 6.00 12.92
C SER A 165 -15.27 6.59 11.92
N VAL A 166 -14.58 5.65 11.25
CA VAL A 166 -13.72 5.83 10.08
C VAL A 166 -12.40 6.56 10.40
N TYR A 167 -11.27 5.87 10.16
CA TYR A 167 -9.89 6.37 10.34
C TYR A 167 -9.36 6.38 11.78
N THR A 168 -9.11 5.21 12.35
CA THR A 168 -8.32 5.08 13.57
C THR A 168 -6.89 4.61 13.24
N LEU A 169 -5.90 5.44 13.57
CA LEU A 169 -4.56 4.98 13.93
C LEU A 169 -4.68 3.95 15.08
N PRO A 170 -3.70 3.04 15.27
CA PRO A 170 -3.74 2.11 16.39
C PRO A 170 -3.93 2.89 17.68
N THR A 171 -4.86 2.42 18.50
CA THR A 171 -5.28 3.02 19.76
C THR A 171 -4.18 3.04 20.82
N GLU A 172 -2.97 2.59 20.50
CA GLU A 172 -1.79 2.67 21.36
C GLU A 172 -0.51 2.87 20.51
N PRO A 173 0.41 3.75 20.92
CA PRO A 173 1.75 3.82 20.36
C PRO A 173 2.40 2.43 20.31
N GLY A 174 3.11 2.14 19.23
CA GLY A 174 3.90 0.91 19.16
C GLY A 174 3.17 -0.39 18.74
N LYS A 175 1.94 -0.31 18.22
CA LYS A 175 1.27 -1.47 17.60
C LYS A 175 1.18 -1.32 16.09
N TRP A 176 1.33 -2.44 15.38
CA TRP A 176 1.06 -2.50 13.94
C TRP A 176 -0.45 -2.48 13.70
N PHE A 177 -0.90 -1.69 12.73
CA PHE A 177 -2.29 -1.76 12.24
C PHE A 177 -2.31 -2.31 10.83
N ARG A 178 -3.38 -3.04 10.48
CA ARG A 178 -3.64 -3.54 9.13
C ARG A 178 -4.70 -2.71 8.45
N ARG A 179 -4.49 -2.34 7.18
CA ARG A 179 -5.54 -1.73 6.35
C ARG A 179 -5.78 -2.54 5.08
N ASN A 180 -7.05 -2.91 4.86
CA ASN A 180 -7.52 -3.55 3.62
C ASN A 180 -8.35 -2.55 2.83
N LEU A 181 -8.03 -2.37 1.54
CA LEU A 181 -8.74 -1.47 0.65
C LEU A 181 -9.22 -2.26 -0.57
N PRO A 182 -10.54 -2.46 -0.74
CA PRO A 182 -11.07 -2.99 -1.99
C PRO A 182 -10.93 -1.92 -3.07
N MET A 183 -10.39 -2.30 -4.23
CA MET A 183 -10.23 -1.41 -5.36
C MET A 183 -11.47 -1.46 -6.25
N ALA A 184 -12.03 -0.29 -6.56
CA ALA A 184 -13.15 -0.13 -7.49
C ALA A 184 -12.78 0.81 -8.66
N VAL A 185 -12.96 0.28 -9.88
CA VAL A 185 -13.32 0.88 -11.19
C VAL A 185 -12.23 1.28 -12.22
N PHE A 186 -12.42 0.77 -13.47
CA PHE A 186 -11.94 1.08 -14.86
C PHE A 186 -10.45 0.92 -15.29
N SER A 187 -10.03 -0.33 -15.56
CA SER A 187 -8.94 -0.79 -16.47
C SER A 187 -7.61 0.01 -16.59
N ASN A 188 -6.51 -0.70 -16.24
CA ASN A 188 -5.07 -0.46 -16.48
C ASN A 188 -4.36 0.43 -15.43
N TRP A 189 -3.55 -0.16 -14.54
CA TRP A 189 -3.11 0.51 -13.30
C TRP A 189 -1.65 0.24 -12.87
N ARG A 190 -1.18 1.01 -11.87
CA ARG A 190 -0.20 0.67 -10.81
C ARG A 190 -0.69 1.27 -9.49
N SER A 191 -0.35 0.68 -8.34
CA SER A 191 -0.65 1.25 -7.01
C SER A 191 0.56 1.20 -6.10
N TRP A 192 1.03 2.36 -5.62
CA TRP A 192 1.31 2.69 -4.20
C TRP A 192 2.23 3.90 -4.07
N PHE A 193 1.99 4.66 -3.01
CA PHE A 193 2.85 5.71 -2.49
C PHE A 193 2.55 5.91 -0.99
N LEU A 194 3.49 6.49 -0.21
CA LEU A 194 3.34 6.98 1.17
C LEU A 194 3.66 8.47 1.17
N TYR A 195 2.70 9.37 1.40
CA TYR A 195 3.00 10.78 1.73
C TYR A 195 3.19 10.95 3.24
N GLU A 196 4.40 11.23 3.72
CA GLU A 196 4.65 11.70 5.09
C GLU A 196 4.76 13.22 5.15
N TYR A 197 3.72 13.86 5.69
CA TYR A 197 3.78 15.24 6.18
C TYR A 197 3.93 15.19 7.69
N CYS A 198 4.91 15.90 8.27
CA CYS A 198 5.10 16.04 9.70
C CYS A 198 5.02 17.53 10.06
N ARG A 199 4.08 17.93 10.94
CA ARG A 199 4.26 19.05 11.88
C ARG A 199 3.20 18.99 12.98
N CYS A 200 3.67 18.80 14.21
CA CYS A 200 3.29 19.68 15.31
C CYS A 200 4.58 20.05 16.06
N ASN A 201 4.99 21.32 15.91
CA ASN A 201 6.07 22.03 16.62
C ASN A 201 7.39 21.27 16.90
N GLN A 202 8.35 21.41 15.97
CA GLN A 202 9.74 21.66 16.37
C GLN A 202 9.95 23.16 16.49
#